data_AF-A0A7I8EPA6-F1
#
_entry.id   AF-A0A7I8EPA6-F1
#
_cell.length_a   1.000
_cell.length_b   1.000
_cell.length_c   1.000
_cell.angle_alpha   90.00
_cell.angle_beta   90.00
_cell.angle_gamma   90.00
#
_symmetry.space_group_name_H-M   'P 1'
#
loop_
_entity.id
_entity.type
_entity.pdbx_description
1 polymer ?
#
loop_
_entity_poly.entity_id
_entity_poly.type
_entity_poly.pdbx_seq_one_letter_code
_entity_poly.pdbx_strand_id
1 'polypeptide(L)' 'MTLPTLDQTEGIWIGRTNDQGYHYIQDVFSSDTSRDLYHQTNCSMLIARGSLLPESRDGLAPAQRIWQRTQRYKQAFYI' A
#
# COMPACT_ATOMS: atom_id res chain seq x y z
N MET A 1 -17.51 7.68 5.45
CA MET A 1 -16.03 7.55 5.42
C MET A 1 -15.61 7.67 3.97
N THR A 2 -14.70 8.60 3.66
CA THR A 2 -14.18 8.83 2.32
C THR A 2 -13.27 7.67 1.92
N LEU A 3 -13.47 7.10 0.71
CA LEU A 3 -12.62 6.01 0.22
C LEU A 3 -11.19 6.52 0.01
N PRO A 4 -10.15 5.81 0.48
CA PRO A 4 -8.79 6.23 0.25
C PRO A 4 -8.44 6.13 -1.23
N THR A 5 -7.70 7.13 -1.70
CA THR A 5 -7.17 7.22 -3.07
C THR A 5 -5.71 6.78 -3.12
N LEU A 6 -5.24 6.45 -4.33
CA LEU A 6 -3.83 6.14 -4.54
C LEU A 6 -2.97 7.37 -4.25
N ASP A 7 -3.39 8.58 -4.67
CA ASP A 7 -2.67 9.84 -4.45
C ASP A 7 -2.39 10.13 -2.96
N GLN A 8 -3.37 9.89 -2.09
CA GLN A 8 -3.20 10.06 -0.64
C GLN A 8 -2.13 9.13 -0.06
N THR A 9 -1.97 7.95 -0.66
CA THR A 9 -1.04 6.94 -0.20
C THR A 9 0.34 7.17 -0.82
N GLU A 10 0.37 7.59 -2.09
CA GLU A 10 1.56 7.90 -2.88
C GLU A 10 2.31 9.13 -2.36
N GLY A 11 1.60 10.23 -2.03
CA GLY A 11 2.24 11.42 -1.46
C GLY A 11 2.93 11.17 -0.12
N ILE A 12 2.43 10.21 0.68
CA ILE A 12 3.09 9.77 1.91
C ILE A 12 4.33 8.92 1.60
N TRP A 13 4.27 8.09 0.55
CA TRP A 13 5.37 7.26 0.08
C TRP A 13 6.53 8.09 -0.48
N ILE A 14 6.27 8.96 -1.47
CA ILE A 14 7.26 9.81 -2.13
C ILE A 14 8.09 10.60 -1.13
N GLY A 15 7.40 11.21 -0.16
CA GLY A 15 8.06 12.03 0.86
C GLY A 15 8.97 11.24 1.81
N ARG A 16 8.85 9.91 1.87
CA ARG A 16 9.64 9.03 2.75
C ARG A 16 10.72 8.24 2.02
N THR A 17 10.54 7.94 0.74
CA THR A 17 11.46 7.09 -0.04
C THR A 17 12.24 7.83 -1.11
N ASN A 18 12.19 9.17 -1.13
CA ASN A 18 12.89 10.00 -2.11
C ASN A 18 12.65 9.53 -3.55
N ASP A 19 11.40 9.15 -3.85
CA ASP A 19 10.96 8.79 -5.19
C ASP A 19 11.66 7.57 -5.82
N GLN A 20 12.23 6.67 -5.00
CA GLN A 20 12.90 5.45 -5.48
C GLN A 20 11.90 4.37 -5.93
N GLY A 21 11.14 4.63 -6.98
CA GLY A 21 10.18 3.67 -7.56
C GLY A 21 8.98 3.42 -6.63
N TYR A 22 7.77 3.67 -7.15
CA TYR A 22 6.55 3.64 -6.33
C TYR A 22 6.16 2.22 -5.91
N HIS A 23 6.47 1.84 -4.66
CA HIS A 23 6.11 0.55 -4.07
C HIS A 23 5.63 0.72 -2.63
N TYR A 24 4.41 0.35 -2.27
CA TYR A 24 3.85 0.58 -0.93
C TYR A 24 4.31 -0.54 0.05
N ILE A 25 5.16 -0.23 1.04
CA ILE A 25 5.74 -1.20 2.02
C ILE A 25 5.53 -0.72 3.45
N GLN A 26 5.19 -1.61 4.39
CA GLN A 26 5.10 -1.22 5.80
C GLN A 26 6.46 -1.02 6.48
N ASP A 27 7.54 -1.65 6.02
CA ASP A 27 8.88 -1.55 6.64
C ASP A 27 9.41 -0.09 6.75
N VAL A 28 8.93 0.79 5.87
CA VAL A 28 9.24 2.23 5.89
C VAL A 28 8.35 3.01 6.89
N PHE A 29 7.23 2.42 7.32
CA PHE A 29 6.21 3.03 8.16
C PHE A 29 6.03 2.19 9.44
N SER A 30 6.74 2.55 10.51
CA SER A 30 6.78 1.78 11.77
C SER A 30 5.49 1.81 12.61
N SER A 31 4.42 2.48 12.15
CA SER A 31 3.18 2.76 12.92
C SER A 31 3.36 3.74 14.08
N ASP A 32 4.52 4.37 14.23
CA ASP A 32 4.80 5.22 15.39
C ASP A 32 4.10 6.57 15.32
N THR A 33 3.72 7.01 14.12
CA THR A 33 2.99 8.27 13.92
C THR A 33 1.59 8.03 13.36
N SER A 34 0.66 8.96 13.64
CA SER A 34 -0.68 8.94 13.05
C SER A 34 -0.66 8.93 11.52
N ARG A 35 0.37 9.54 10.91
CA ARG A 35 0.59 9.53 9.46
C ARG A 35 0.94 8.13 8.95
N ASP A 36 1.76 7.39 9.70
CA ASP A 36 2.12 6.01 9.37
C ASP A 36 0.90 5.09 9.51
N LEU A 37 0.15 5.20 10.61
CA LEU A 37 -1.11 4.46 10.81
C LEU A 37 -2.14 4.73 9.71
N TYR A 38 -2.24 5.99 9.27
CA TYR A 38 -3.16 6.38 8.19
C TYR A 38 -2.73 5.78 6.85
N HIS A 39 -1.46 5.89 6.49
CA HIS A 39 -0.90 5.25 5.30
C HIS A 39 -1.17 3.74 5.30
N GLN A 40 -0.95 3.11 6.45
CA GLN A 40 -1.15 1.68 6.60
C GLN A 40 -2.61 1.27 6.39
N THR A 41 -3.53 2.01 7.00
CA THR A 41 -4.97 1.77 6.83
C THR A 41 -5.39 1.93 5.37
N ASN A 42 -4.89 2.95 4.68
CA ASN A 42 -5.15 3.17 3.26
C ASN A 42 -4.63 2.02 2.40
N CYS A 43 -3.38 1.59 2.60
CA CYS A 43 -2.79 0.46 1.89
C CYS A 43 -3.63 -0.82 2.07
N SER A 44 -4.05 -1.13 3.29
CA SER A 44 -4.91 -2.29 3.58
C SER A 44 -6.22 -2.25 2.78
N MET A 45 -6.91 -1.12 2.78
CA MET A 45 -8.16 -0.94 2.01
C MET A 45 -7.94 -1.05 0.49
N LEU A 46 -6.84 -0.50 -0.01
CA LEU A 46 -6.48 -0.54 -1.43
C LEU A 46 -6.12 -1.97 -1.89
N ILE A 47 -5.47 -2.76 -1.04
CA ILE A 47 -5.15 -4.18 -1.31
C ILE A 47 -6.43 -5.01 -1.34
N ALA A 48 -7.29 -4.87 -0.33
CA ALA A 48 -8.53 -5.64 -0.22
C ALA A 48 -9.45 -5.44 -1.45
N ARG A 49 -9.48 -4.23 -2.01
CA ARG A 49 -10.24 -3.92 -3.23
C ARG A 49 -9.50 -4.21 -4.54
N GLY A 50 -8.25 -4.65 -4.48
CA GLY A 50 -7.43 -5.00 -5.66
C GLY A 50 -6.80 -3.82 -6.39
N SER A 51 -6.79 -2.60 -5.83
CA SER A 51 -6.06 -1.45 -6.39
C SER A 51 -4.56 -1.51 -6.13
N LEU A 52 -4.14 -2.22 -5.09
CA LEU A 52 -2.74 -2.53 -4.83
C LEU A 52 -2.53 -4.04 -4.95
N LEU A 53 -1.50 -4.42 -5.71
CA LEU A 53 -1.10 -5.80 -5.94
C LEU A 53 0.30 -6.03 -5.40
N PRO A 54 0.58 -7.19 -4.79
CA PRO A 54 1.93 -7.52 -4.39
C PRO A 54 2.83 -7.59 -5.62
N GLU A 55 4.08 -7.16 -5.46
CA GLU A 55 5.09 -7.20 -6.51
C GLU A 55 5.44 -8.64 -6.89
N SER A 56 5.56 -9.51 -5.88
CA SER A 56 5.71 -10.95 -6.05
C SER A 56 4.34 -11.63 -6.01
N ARG A 57 4.06 -12.51 -6.99
CA ARG A 57 2.81 -13.29 -6.98
C ARG A 57 2.76 -14.19 -5.75
N ASP A 58 1.73 -13.99 -4.95
CA ASP A 58 1.40 -14.78 -3.77
C ASP A 58 0.35 -15.86 -4.05
N GLY A 59 -0.28 -15.83 -5.24
CA GLY A 59 -1.34 -16.75 -5.63
C GLY A 59 -2.68 -16.50 -4.92
N LEU A 60 -2.78 -15.42 -4.13
CA LEU A 60 -3.98 -15.10 -3.35
C LEU A 60 -4.89 -14.13 -4.11
N ALA A 61 -6.20 -14.37 -4.03
CA ALA A 61 -7.18 -13.38 -4.48
C ALA A 61 -7.14 -12.14 -3.56
N PRO A 62 -7.50 -10.93 -4.04
CA PRO A 62 -7.52 -9.72 -3.21
C PRO A 62 -8.29 -9.87 -1.89
N ALA A 63 -9.44 -10.55 -1.92
CA ALA A 63 -10.25 -10.81 -0.73
C ALA A 63 -9.64 -11.82 0.27
N GLN A 64 -8.64 -12.58 -0.17
CA GLN A 64 -7.91 -13.56 0.64
C GLN A 64 -6.56 -13.02 1.14
N ARG A 65 -6.18 -11.81 0.71
CA ARG A 65 -4.90 -11.21 1.09
C ARG A 65 -4.96 -10.66 2.50
N ILE A 66 -4.20 -11.30 3.37
CA ILE A 66 -3.73 -10.71 4.61
C ILE A 66 -2.53 -9.84 4.23
N TRP A 67 -2.59 -8.56 4.56
CA TRP A 67 -1.54 -7.61 4.20
C TRP A 67 -0.20 -8.00 4.85
N GLN A 68 0.83 -8.21 4.03
CA GLN A 68 2.16 -8.64 4.48
C GLN A 68 3.12 -7.46 4.63
N ARG A 69 3.65 -7.28 5.84
CA ARG A 69 4.48 -6.11 6.21
C ARG A 69 5.76 -5.97 5.39
N THR A 70 6.37 -7.11 5.08
CA THR A 70 7.64 -7.23 4.38
C THR A 70 7.49 -7.23 2.86
N GLN A 71 6.26 -7.26 2.36
CA GLN A 71 5.99 -7.34 0.93
C GLN A 71 5.80 -5.96 0.32
N ARG A 72 6.36 -5.78 -0.88
CA ARG A 72 6.15 -4.60 -1.70
C ARG A 72 4.84 -4.72 -2.46
N TYR A 73 4.07 -3.64 -2.50
CA TYR A 73 2.86 -3.55 -3.29
C TYR A 73 3.02 -2.48 -4.37
N LYS A 74 2.41 -2.68 -5.53
CA LYS A 74 2.38 -1.72 -6.63
C LYS A 74 0.94 -1.46 -7.04
N GLN A 75 0.72 -0.34 -7.73
CA GLN A 75 -0.58 -0.04 -8.31
C GLN A 75 -1.02 -1.14 -9.28
N ALA A 76 -2.27 -1.55 -9.18
CA ALA A 76 -2.92 -2.34 -10.21
C ALA A 76 -3.17 -1.44 -11.43
N PHE A 77 -2.41 -1.64 -12.50
CA PHE A 77 -2.77 -1.07 -13.79
C PHE A 77 -3.94 -1.89 -14.34
N TYR A 78 -5.10 -1.24 -14.51
CA TYR A 78 -6.16 -1.80 -15.35
C TYR A 78 -5.56 -1.93 -16.76
N ILE A 79 -5.59 -3.15 -17.30
CA ILE A 79 -5.34 -3.43 -18.72
C ILE A 79 -6.66 -3.21 -19.46
#